data_AF-A0A957WQL7-F1
#
_entry.id   AF-A0A957WQL7-F1
#
_cell.length_a   1.000
_cell.length_b   1.000
_cell.length_c   1.000
_cell.angle_alpha   90.00
_cell.angle_beta   90.00
_cell.angle_gamma   90.00
#
_symmetry.space_group_name_H-M   'P 1'
#
loop_
_entity.id
_entity.type
_entity.pdbx_description
1 polymer ?
#
loop_
_entity_poly.entity_id
_entity_poly.type
_entity_poly.pdbx_seq_one_letter_code
_entity_poly.pdbx_strand_id
1 'polypeptide(L)'
;PSMVLLLLGEAEGLDEITEAYLKQLLSRGIARTAAITETLIIDGGRDSGLMAMMGKGVADRGRKSQLVGVAPARMVTEAAGSESTDGTGRESLDPNHSHFVLTDGSEWSDATETMIRLAGAWGPAVPVIAVLVNGADETKAQVIEVVRCNWPVIVLKGSDGLADRLAELRQDRSAFILDPDLAEIVIDGNLAIFSLGSAINAFERLLEKLTWPKENLSMETLELAWKTFAMYDANANRQQQSYGHSQFWALALGIFGTLLVLIQKQLELSGRAFDQSFADNVLKFVILLVPISITFIVAASNRFNAGTKWILSRAGAESIKKEIYRYRAQAEIYSDSGTQDVSRELKLTRKIETISSKLMQTEVNTSAIRDYTGPIPPKYGAAEGDNGLDYLSPDRYLKLRLQDQLTYYRRKTADLESQLHRLQWIIYLAGAAGTLLVALEFELWIALTTTVATGLTTFLQYQKVEEKLMRYNQTATDLMNVQNWWLALSAEEQANPDNIDKLVGQTETTIHSEHATWVQEMQDALAEMRAEQTKDESDSSTDHRVFAVKR
;
A
#
# COMPACT_ATOMS: atom_id res chain seq x y z
N PRO A 1 20.90 -22.68 -16.61
CA PRO A 1 20.79 -21.28 -17.10
C PRO A 1 19.95 -20.48 -16.09
N SER A 2 20.17 -19.17 -15.96
CA SER A 2 19.34 -18.33 -15.08
C SER A 2 17.93 -18.08 -15.64
N MET A 3 17.79 -18.15 -16.96
CA MET A 3 16.54 -18.06 -17.69
C MET A 3 16.68 -18.78 -19.05
N VAL A 4 15.55 -19.12 -19.67
CA VAL A 4 15.49 -19.63 -21.05
C VAL A 4 14.76 -18.62 -21.93
N LEU A 5 15.34 -18.29 -23.08
CA LEU A 5 14.75 -17.37 -24.05
C LEU A 5 14.46 -18.11 -25.35
N LEU A 6 13.18 -18.19 -25.72
CA LEU A 6 12.72 -18.77 -26.98
C LEU A 6 12.63 -17.65 -28.03
N LEU A 7 13.29 -17.79 -29.17
CA LEU A 7 13.10 -16.88 -30.30
C LEU A 7 12.18 -17.51 -31.31
N LEU A 8 11.02 -16.87 -31.52
CA LEU A 8 9.97 -17.32 -32.42
C LEU A 8 9.80 -16.34 -33.58
N GLY A 9 9.42 -16.88 -34.73
CA GLY A 9 9.15 -16.13 -35.95
C GLY A 9 10.33 -16.08 -36.90
N GLU A 10 10.38 -15.01 -37.71
CA GLU A 10 11.26 -14.92 -38.88
C GLU A 10 11.70 -13.48 -39.15
N ALA A 11 12.65 -13.30 -40.07
CA ALA A 11 13.12 -11.99 -40.49
C ALA A 11 12.94 -11.76 -42.00
N GLU A 12 12.24 -12.64 -42.69
CA GLU A 12 11.96 -12.50 -44.12
C GLU A 12 10.99 -11.34 -44.38
N GLY A 13 11.21 -10.61 -45.47
CA GLY A 13 10.33 -9.52 -45.91
C GLY A 13 10.46 -8.20 -45.14
N LEU A 14 11.35 -8.09 -44.14
CA LEU A 14 11.60 -6.84 -43.42
C LEU A 14 12.31 -5.80 -44.29
N ASP A 15 11.99 -4.52 -44.11
CA ASP A 15 12.72 -3.42 -44.74
C ASP A 15 14.10 -3.20 -44.08
N GLU A 16 15.03 -2.58 -44.80
CA GLU A 16 16.43 -2.42 -44.36
C GLU A 16 16.57 -1.69 -43.01
N ILE A 17 15.66 -0.75 -42.72
CA ILE A 17 15.69 0.03 -41.47
C ILE A 17 15.30 -0.86 -40.29
N THR A 18 14.19 -1.60 -40.42
CA THR A 18 13.72 -2.52 -39.38
C THR A 18 14.71 -3.65 -39.14
N GLU A 19 15.30 -4.19 -40.22
CA GLU A 19 16.34 -5.20 -40.12
C GLU A 19 17.57 -4.70 -39.34
N ALA A 20 17.98 -3.45 -39.55
CA ALA A 20 19.07 -2.83 -38.79
C ALA A 20 18.76 -2.67 -37.29
N TYR A 21 17.54 -2.24 -36.95
CA TYR A 21 17.09 -2.16 -35.56
C TYR A 21 17.03 -3.54 -34.89
N LEU A 22 16.53 -4.54 -35.60
CA LEU A 22 16.45 -5.91 -35.12
C LEU A 22 17.85 -6.49 -34.86
N LYS A 23 18.80 -6.32 -35.80
CA LYS A 23 20.21 -6.70 -35.62
C LYS A 23 20.82 -6.04 -34.38
N GLN A 24 20.53 -4.76 -34.17
CA GLN A 24 21.00 -4.03 -33.00
C GLN A 24 20.40 -4.57 -31.69
N LEU A 25 19.11 -4.91 -31.68
CA LEU A 25 18.44 -5.49 -30.51
C LEU A 25 18.97 -6.90 -30.19
N LEU A 26 19.11 -7.77 -31.19
CA LEU A 26 19.64 -9.13 -31.02
C LEU A 26 21.08 -9.12 -30.51
N SER A 27 21.95 -8.31 -31.11
CA SER A 27 23.38 -8.26 -30.72
C SER A 27 23.64 -7.47 -29.43
N ARG A 28 22.98 -6.32 -29.23
CA ARG A 28 23.26 -5.43 -28.09
C ARG A 28 22.31 -5.58 -26.92
N GLY A 29 21.08 -6.03 -27.14
CA GLY A 29 20.11 -6.34 -26.10
C GLY A 29 20.20 -7.81 -25.70
N ILE A 30 19.77 -8.71 -26.58
CA ILE A 30 19.56 -10.14 -26.25
C ILE A 30 20.90 -10.86 -26.00
N ALA A 31 21.82 -10.90 -26.97
CA ALA A 31 23.11 -11.59 -26.82
C ALA A 31 23.95 -11.02 -25.68
N ARG A 32 23.92 -9.68 -25.49
CA ARG A 32 24.62 -9.04 -24.37
C ARG A 32 24.08 -9.51 -23.03
N THR A 33 22.77 -9.44 -22.86
CA THR A 33 22.11 -9.85 -21.61
C THR A 33 22.39 -11.31 -21.36
N ALA A 34 22.19 -12.16 -22.37
CA ALA A 34 22.42 -13.60 -22.27
C ALA A 34 23.85 -13.98 -21.85
N ALA A 35 24.85 -13.23 -22.33
CA ALA A 35 26.25 -13.42 -21.94
C ALA A 35 26.56 -12.99 -20.49
N ILE A 36 25.77 -12.09 -19.90
CA ILE A 36 25.93 -11.61 -18.52
C ILE A 36 25.17 -12.52 -17.55
N THR A 37 23.97 -12.93 -17.92
CA THR A 37 23.04 -13.67 -17.05
C THR A 37 23.16 -15.18 -17.20
N GLU A 38 23.99 -15.72 -18.10
CA GLU A 38 24.04 -17.16 -18.41
C GLU A 38 22.67 -17.70 -18.88
N THR A 39 22.02 -16.93 -19.76
CA THR A 39 20.76 -17.31 -20.40
C THR A 39 21.00 -18.37 -21.48
N LEU A 40 20.11 -19.36 -21.54
CA LEU A 40 20.01 -20.29 -22.64
C LEU A 40 19.08 -19.71 -23.71
N ILE A 41 19.55 -19.59 -24.94
CA ILE A 41 18.73 -19.17 -26.08
C ILE A 41 18.38 -20.41 -26.91
N ILE A 42 17.12 -20.56 -27.28
CA ILE A 42 16.62 -21.64 -28.12
C ILE A 42 15.89 -21.04 -29.32
N ASP A 43 16.23 -21.48 -30.53
CA ASP A 43 15.57 -21.06 -31.78
C ASP A 43 15.55 -22.21 -32.81
N GLY A 44 15.24 -21.90 -34.09
CA GLY A 44 15.16 -22.88 -35.18
C GLY A 44 16.48 -23.31 -35.83
N GLY A 45 17.63 -22.72 -35.47
CA GLY A 45 18.97 -23.16 -35.91
C GLY A 45 19.38 -22.88 -37.36
N ARG A 46 18.59 -22.12 -38.12
CA ARG A 46 18.82 -21.85 -39.56
C ARG A 46 19.96 -20.86 -39.81
N ASP A 47 20.74 -21.07 -40.87
CA ASP A 47 21.74 -20.12 -41.40
C ASP A 47 21.11 -19.01 -42.26
N SER A 48 19.91 -18.57 -41.89
CA SER A 48 19.15 -17.55 -42.59
C SER A 48 18.33 -16.72 -41.60
N GLY A 49 17.90 -15.52 -42.04
CA GLY A 49 16.96 -14.67 -41.31
C GLY A 49 17.31 -14.40 -39.84
N LEU A 50 16.32 -14.55 -38.97
CA LEU A 50 16.39 -14.22 -37.54
C LEU A 50 17.45 -15.04 -36.80
N MET A 51 17.53 -16.34 -37.09
CA MET A 51 18.42 -17.28 -36.41
C MET A 51 19.90 -17.00 -36.72
N ALA A 52 20.24 -16.73 -37.98
CA ALA A 52 21.60 -16.32 -38.35
C ALA A 52 22.01 -14.97 -37.72
N MET A 53 21.07 -14.01 -37.62
CA MET A 53 21.33 -12.73 -36.92
C MET A 53 21.61 -12.94 -35.43
N MET A 54 20.86 -13.83 -34.77
CA MET A 54 21.10 -14.19 -33.38
C MET A 54 22.44 -14.93 -33.20
N GLY A 55 22.72 -15.90 -34.07
CA GLY A 55 24.00 -16.62 -34.11
C GLY A 55 25.19 -15.67 -34.20
N LYS A 56 25.15 -14.71 -35.13
CA LYS A 56 26.17 -13.66 -35.25
C LYS A 56 26.25 -12.79 -34.00
N GLY A 57 25.11 -12.41 -33.41
CA GLY A 57 25.06 -11.64 -32.15
C GLY A 57 25.75 -12.36 -30.99
N VAL A 58 25.56 -13.68 -30.86
CA VAL A 58 26.23 -14.51 -29.85
C VAL A 58 27.72 -14.65 -30.14
N ALA A 59 28.09 -14.83 -31.42
CA ALA A 59 29.48 -14.92 -31.86
C ALA A 59 30.28 -13.64 -31.56
N ASP A 60 29.71 -12.47 -31.85
CA ASP A 60 30.30 -11.15 -31.58
C ASP A 60 30.58 -10.91 -30.09
N ARG A 61 29.94 -11.67 -29.19
CA ARG A 61 30.14 -11.63 -27.73
C ARG A 61 31.04 -12.75 -27.21
N GLY A 62 31.73 -13.45 -28.10
CA GLY A 62 32.66 -14.52 -27.74
C GLY A 62 31.97 -15.81 -27.33
N ARG A 63 30.74 -16.07 -27.82
CA ARG A 63 30.00 -17.33 -27.58
C ARG A 63 29.84 -17.70 -26.11
N LYS A 64 29.61 -16.68 -25.26
CA LYS A 64 29.45 -16.86 -23.81
C LYS A 64 28.10 -17.45 -23.40
N SER A 65 27.05 -17.20 -24.19
CA SER A 65 25.73 -17.78 -23.99
C SER A 65 25.57 -19.06 -24.81
N GLN A 66 24.85 -20.04 -24.26
CA GLN A 66 24.46 -21.23 -25.02
C GLN A 66 23.31 -20.86 -25.97
N LEU A 67 23.49 -21.20 -27.25
CA LEU A 67 22.50 -21.02 -28.31
C LEU A 67 22.21 -22.40 -28.93
N VAL A 68 20.97 -22.87 -28.82
CA VAL A 68 20.56 -24.21 -29.23
C VAL A 68 19.53 -24.11 -30.35
N GLY A 69 19.84 -24.70 -31.50
CA GLY A 69 18.94 -24.77 -32.64
C GLY A 69 18.13 -26.06 -32.62
N VAL A 70 16.81 -25.98 -32.72
CA VAL A 70 15.92 -27.15 -32.82
C VAL A 70 15.32 -27.18 -34.21
N ALA A 71 15.65 -28.22 -35.00
CA ALA A 71 15.26 -28.31 -36.40
C ALA A 71 14.92 -29.74 -36.82
N PRO A 72 14.05 -29.96 -37.81
CA PRO A 72 13.83 -31.30 -38.36
C PRO A 72 15.04 -31.77 -39.18
N ALA A 73 15.54 -32.98 -38.92
CA ALA A 73 16.70 -33.57 -39.58
C ALA A 73 16.57 -33.62 -41.10
N ARG A 74 15.33 -33.74 -41.61
CA ARG A 74 15.04 -33.81 -43.05
C ARG A 74 15.06 -32.45 -43.76
N MET A 75 15.00 -31.36 -43.00
CA MET A 75 14.94 -29.97 -43.49
C MET A 75 16.30 -29.26 -43.46
N VAL A 76 17.32 -29.89 -42.87
CA VAL A 76 18.63 -29.26 -42.65
C VAL A 76 19.76 -29.96 -43.39
N THR A 77 20.81 -29.20 -43.70
CA THR A 77 22.06 -29.68 -44.30
C THR A 77 23.25 -29.27 -43.43
N GLU A 78 24.24 -30.16 -43.27
CA GLU A 78 25.41 -29.92 -42.41
C GLU A 78 26.48 -29.02 -43.07
N ALA A 79 26.38 -28.76 -44.38
CA ALA A 79 27.35 -27.95 -45.11
C ALA A 79 26.94 -26.46 -45.09
N ALA A 80 27.75 -25.63 -44.44
CA ALA A 80 27.58 -24.17 -44.44
C ALA A 80 27.59 -23.60 -45.87
N GLY A 81 26.59 -22.81 -46.23
CA GLY A 81 26.52 -22.10 -47.51
C GLY A 81 26.02 -22.90 -48.73
N SER A 82 25.42 -24.08 -48.55
CA SER A 82 24.68 -24.75 -49.65
C SER A 82 23.18 -24.44 -49.55
N GLU A 83 22.71 -23.44 -50.29
CA GLU A 83 21.29 -23.45 -50.68
C GLU A 83 21.06 -24.67 -51.58
N SER A 84 20.13 -25.55 -51.23
CA SER A 84 19.74 -26.61 -52.15
C SER A 84 19.06 -25.96 -53.36
N THR A 85 19.74 -25.95 -54.51
CA THR A 85 19.16 -25.56 -55.81
C THR A 85 18.05 -26.51 -56.29
N ASP A 86 17.77 -27.57 -55.53
CA ASP A 86 16.88 -28.67 -55.91
C ASP A 86 15.40 -28.43 -55.55
N GLY A 87 15.03 -27.23 -55.08
CA GLY A 87 13.65 -26.88 -54.73
C GLY A 87 13.08 -27.67 -53.55
N THR A 88 13.93 -28.33 -52.77
CA THR A 88 13.54 -29.19 -51.64
C THR A 88 13.26 -28.45 -50.33
N GLY A 89 13.43 -27.12 -50.29
CA GLY A 89 13.19 -26.29 -49.09
C GLY A 89 14.15 -26.56 -47.93
N ARG A 90 15.28 -27.20 -48.18
CA ARG A 90 16.31 -27.49 -47.17
C ARG A 90 17.25 -26.31 -46.97
N GLU A 91 17.59 -26.04 -45.72
CA GLU A 91 18.49 -24.95 -45.33
C GLU A 91 19.73 -25.45 -44.60
N SER A 92 20.77 -24.62 -44.54
CA SER A 92 21.98 -24.93 -43.77
C SER A 92 21.80 -24.59 -42.29
N LEU A 93 22.52 -25.29 -41.42
CA LEU A 93 22.58 -24.99 -39.98
C LEU A 93 23.53 -23.82 -39.72
N ASP A 94 23.13 -22.84 -38.90
CA ASP A 94 23.98 -21.68 -38.62
C ASP A 94 25.26 -22.09 -37.86
N PRO A 95 26.45 -21.68 -38.34
CA PRO A 95 27.72 -22.11 -37.75
C PRO A 95 28.04 -21.50 -36.38
N ASN A 96 27.22 -20.57 -35.88
CA ASN A 96 27.43 -19.88 -34.60
C ASN A 96 26.63 -20.48 -33.44
N HIS A 97 25.73 -21.43 -33.72
CA HIS A 97 25.03 -22.18 -32.69
C HIS A 97 25.99 -23.09 -31.92
N SER A 98 25.71 -23.27 -30.63
CA SER A 98 26.51 -24.12 -29.74
C SER A 98 26.12 -25.59 -29.84
N HIS A 99 24.82 -25.88 -30.02
CA HIS A 99 24.28 -27.23 -30.09
C HIS A 99 23.09 -27.27 -31.04
N PHE A 100 22.79 -28.45 -31.57
CA PHE A 100 21.60 -28.71 -32.36
C PHE A 100 20.83 -29.91 -31.81
N VAL A 101 19.50 -29.80 -31.83
CA VAL A 101 18.57 -30.89 -31.54
C VAL A 101 17.79 -31.17 -32.80
N LEU A 102 18.05 -32.32 -33.43
CA LEU A 102 17.42 -32.70 -34.69
C LEU A 102 16.23 -33.63 -34.43
N THR A 103 15.05 -33.29 -34.96
CA THR A 103 13.83 -34.10 -34.83
C THR A 103 13.60 -34.93 -36.10
N ASP A 104 12.81 -36.01 -36.01
CA ASP A 104 12.48 -36.89 -37.15
C ASP A 104 11.46 -36.28 -38.13
N GLY A 105 11.03 -35.04 -37.89
CA GLY A 105 10.00 -34.33 -38.67
C GLY A 105 10.39 -34.06 -40.12
N SER A 106 9.39 -33.76 -40.93
CA SER A 106 9.51 -33.38 -42.34
C SER A 106 9.16 -31.92 -42.62
N GLU A 107 8.60 -31.21 -41.66
CA GLU A 107 8.25 -29.78 -41.78
C GLU A 107 8.87 -28.99 -40.62
N TRP A 108 9.17 -27.69 -40.82
CA TRP A 108 9.72 -26.83 -39.77
C TRP A 108 8.82 -26.76 -38.52
N SER A 109 7.51 -26.86 -38.70
CA SER A 109 6.48 -26.92 -37.65
C SER A 109 6.66 -28.12 -36.72
N ASP A 110 7.15 -29.27 -37.20
CA ASP A 110 7.33 -30.50 -36.43
C ASP A 110 8.35 -30.37 -35.28
N ALA A 111 9.24 -29.37 -35.36
CA ALA A 111 10.22 -29.09 -34.30
C ALA A 111 9.61 -28.35 -33.09
N THR A 112 8.44 -27.73 -33.25
CA THR A 112 7.81 -26.85 -32.24
C THR A 112 7.60 -27.54 -30.90
N GLU A 113 7.00 -28.73 -30.90
CA GLU A 113 6.73 -29.47 -29.67
C GLU A 113 8.02 -29.80 -28.92
N THR A 114 9.07 -30.19 -29.64
CA THR A 114 10.37 -30.52 -29.05
C THR A 114 11.03 -29.27 -28.47
N MET A 115 10.93 -28.13 -29.16
CA MET A 115 11.46 -26.85 -28.71
C MET A 115 10.82 -26.41 -27.38
N ILE A 116 9.50 -26.50 -27.28
CA ILE A 116 8.73 -26.10 -26.08
C ILE A 116 9.02 -27.05 -24.91
N ARG A 117 9.04 -28.37 -25.15
CA ARG A 117 9.41 -29.36 -24.13
C ARG A 117 10.84 -29.15 -23.62
N LEU A 118 11.77 -28.85 -24.52
CA LEU A 118 13.16 -28.57 -24.16
C LEU A 118 13.28 -27.30 -23.31
N ALA A 119 12.55 -26.24 -23.65
CA ALA A 119 12.52 -25.01 -22.88
C ALA A 119 11.96 -25.24 -21.47
N GLY A 120 10.89 -26.05 -21.35
CA GLY A 120 10.23 -26.35 -20.08
C GLY A 120 10.93 -27.38 -19.19
N ALA A 121 11.93 -28.10 -19.70
CA ALA A 121 12.59 -29.21 -18.98
C ALA A 121 13.29 -28.79 -17.67
N TRP A 122 13.56 -27.49 -17.50
CA TRP A 122 14.22 -26.93 -16.32
C TRP A 122 13.28 -26.73 -15.10
N GLY A 123 11.97 -26.87 -15.30
CA GLY A 123 10.97 -26.70 -14.24
C GLY A 123 10.69 -25.24 -13.87
N PRO A 124 9.81 -25.00 -12.87
CA PRO A 124 9.26 -23.67 -12.57
C PRO A 124 10.28 -22.70 -11.96
N ALA A 125 11.45 -23.18 -11.53
CA ALA A 125 12.50 -22.36 -10.94
C ALA A 125 13.30 -21.54 -11.97
N VAL A 126 13.24 -21.91 -13.26
CA VAL A 126 13.92 -21.20 -14.34
C VAL A 126 12.87 -20.52 -15.22
N PRO A 127 12.83 -19.17 -15.26
CA PRO A 127 11.85 -18.46 -16.08
C PRO A 127 12.11 -18.73 -17.57
N VAL A 128 11.05 -19.07 -18.29
CA VAL A 128 11.04 -19.21 -19.75
C VAL A 128 10.29 -18.02 -20.34
N ILE A 129 10.91 -17.33 -21.29
CA ILE A 129 10.33 -16.16 -21.96
C ILE A 129 10.45 -16.37 -23.47
N ALA A 130 9.36 -16.18 -24.20
CA ALA A 130 9.39 -16.15 -25.65
C ALA A 130 9.52 -14.72 -26.17
N VAL A 131 10.22 -14.55 -27.29
CA VAL A 131 10.33 -13.31 -28.04
C VAL A 131 9.82 -13.60 -29.44
N LEU A 132 8.72 -12.95 -29.81
CA LEU A 132 8.10 -13.05 -31.13
C LEU A 132 8.60 -11.90 -32.00
N VAL A 133 9.25 -12.25 -33.12
CA VAL A 133 9.70 -11.31 -34.14
C VAL A 133 9.02 -11.66 -35.45
N ASN A 134 8.31 -10.70 -36.02
CA ASN A 134 7.46 -10.90 -37.21
C ASN A 134 6.55 -12.13 -36.98
N GLY A 135 6.38 -12.96 -38.00
CA GLY A 135 5.78 -14.28 -37.96
C GLY A 135 4.63 -14.40 -38.96
N ALA A 136 4.69 -15.43 -39.80
CA ALA A 136 3.56 -15.91 -40.56
C ALA A 136 2.53 -16.64 -39.68
N ASP A 137 1.39 -17.03 -40.28
CA ASP A 137 0.34 -17.80 -39.61
C ASP A 137 0.87 -19.12 -39.02
N GLU A 138 1.92 -19.70 -39.59
CA GLU A 138 2.59 -20.91 -39.09
C GLU A 138 3.23 -20.71 -37.70
N THR A 139 3.68 -19.48 -37.40
CA THR A 139 4.25 -19.13 -36.08
C THR A 139 3.18 -19.06 -34.99
N LYS A 140 1.90 -18.88 -35.37
CA LYS A 140 0.76 -18.77 -34.45
C LYS A 140 0.65 -20.00 -33.54
N ALA A 141 0.79 -21.19 -34.12
CA ALA A 141 0.75 -22.45 -33.36
C ALA A 141 1.84 -22.51 -32.27
N GLN A 142 3.04 -21.97 -32.54
CA GLN A 142 4.12 -21.92 -31.56
C GLN A 142 3.79 -20.97 -30.40
N VAL A 143 3.23 -19.80 -30.72
CA VAL A 143 2.84 -18.80 -29.72
C VAL A 143 1.70 -19.31 -28.84
N ILE A 144 0.71 -20.01 -29.39
CA ILE A 144 -0.39 -20.63 -28.62
C ILE A 144 0.18 -21.60 -27.59
N GLU A 145 1.10 -22.49 -27.99
CA GLU A 145 1.67 -23.46 -27.07
C GLU A 145 2.50 -22.80 -25.96
N VAL A 146 3.20 -21.70 -26.24
CA VAL A 146 3.87 -20.89 -25.21
C VAL A 146 2.86 -20.24 -24.25
N VAL A 147 1.75 -19.72 -24.77
CA VAL A 147 0.66 -19.14 -23.98
C VAL A 147 0.03 -20.19 -23.07
N ARG A 148 -0.20 -21.42 -23.57
CA ARG A 148 -0.71 -22.56 -22.79
C ARG A 148 0.24 -23.00 -21.67
N CYS A 149 1.56 -22.81 -21.87
CA CYS A 149 2.55 -23.01 -20.81
C CYS A 149 2.60 -21.85 -19.78
N ASN A 150 1.77 -20.82 -19.95
CA ASN A 150 1.75 -19.59 -19.15
C ASN A 150 3.10 -18.86 -19.12
N TRP A 151 3.85 -18.92 -20.21
CA TRP A 151 5.12 -18.21 -20.34
C TRP A 151 4.92 -16.83 -20.96
N PRO A 152 5.61 -15.78 -20.46
CA PRO A 152 5.53 -14.46 -21.06
C PRO A 152 6.01 -14.45 -22.51
N VAL A 153 5.29 -13.73 -23.38
CA VAL A 153 5.67 -13.51 -24.79
C VAL A 153 5.97 -12.03 -25.00
N ILE A 154 7.20 -11.70 -25.36
CA ILE A 154 7.59 -10.35 -25.76
C ILE A 154 7.32 -10.22 -27.26
N VAL A 155 6.37 -9.36 -27.63
CA VAL A 155 5.99 -9.11 -29.02
C VAL A 155 6.73 -7.88 -29.51
N LEU A 156 7.56 -8.03 -30.56
CA LEU A 156 8.32 -6.92 -31.13
C LEU A 156 7.46 -6.10 -32.10
N LYS A 157 6.88 -5.00 -31.60
CA LYS A 157 6.11 -4.07 -32.44
C LYS A 157 7.02 -3.34 -33.42
N GLY A 158 6.59 -3.25 -34.68
CA GLY A 158 7.33 -2.71 -35.81
C GLY A 158 8.14 -3.75 -36.57
N SER A 159 7.95 -5.05 -36.31
CA SER A 159 8.56 -6.13 -37.10
C SER A 159 7.59 -6.74 -38.13
N ASP A 160 6.43 -6.12 -38.36
CA ASP A 160 5.38 -6.60 -39.26
C ASP A 160 4.76 -7.96 -38.84
N GLY A 161 3.87 -8.49 -39.68
CA GLY A 161 3.28 -9.82 -39.59
C GLY A 161 2.42 -10.05 -38.34
N LEU A 162 2.55 -11.25 -37.76
CA LEU A 162 1.80 -11.66 -36.57
C LEU A 162 2.10 -10.76 -35.37
N ALA A 163 3.35 -10.30 -35.21
CA ALA A 163 3.75 -9.46 -34.09
C ALA A 163 2.98 -8.14 -34.05
N ASP A 164 2.88 -7.43 -35.17
CA ASP A 164 2.14 -6.16 -35.22
C ASP A 164 0.62 -6.38 -35.12
N ARG A 165 0.09 -7.44 -35.73
CA ARG A 165 -1.32 -7.81 -35.58
C ARG A 165 -1.70 -8.09 -34.12
N LEU A 166 -0.86 -8.81 -33.38
CA LEU A 166 -1.07 -9.06 -31.95
C LEU A 166 -0.91 -7.78 -31.13
N ALA A 167 0.04 -6.91 -31.47
CA ALA A 167 0.23 -5.62 -30.80
C ALA A 167 -1.00 -4.70 -30.99
N GLU A 168 -1.61 -4.68 -32.18
CA GLU A 168 -2.83 -3.93 -32.48
C GLU A 168 -4.04 -4.50 -31.72
N LEU A 169 -4.29 -5.82 -31.81
CA LEU A 169 -5.39 -6.48 -31.10
C LEU A 169 -5.27 -6.35 -29.59
N ARG A 170 -4.05 -6.30 -29.05
CA ARG A 170 -3.84 -6.07 -27.62
C ARG A 170 -4.16 -4.63 -27.22
N GLN A 171 -3.94 -3.67 -28.12
CA GLN A 171 -4.21 -2.25 -27.91
C GLN A 171 -5.72 -1.93 -28.03
N ASP A 172 -6.46 -2.66 -28.88
CA ASP A 172 -7.92 -2.55 -29.02
C ASP A 172 -8.65 -3.84 -28.60
N ARG A 173 -8.62 -4.15 -27.29
CA ARG A 173 -9.30 -5.33 -26.71
C ARG A 173 -10.83 -5.27 -26.76
N SER A 174 -11.41 -4.17 -27.24
CA SER A 174 -12.87 -3.96 -27.38
C SER A 174 -13.44 -4.61 -28.64
N ALA A 175 -12.60 -4.95 -29.61
CA ALA A 175 -13.00 -5.60 -30.84
C ALA A 175 -13.20 -7.11 -30.65
N PHE A 176 -14.33 -7.63 -31.13
CA PHE A 176 -14.54 -9.07 -31.24
C PHE A 176 -13.47 -9.69 -32.16
N ILE A 177 -12.66 -10.61 -31.62
CA ILE A 177 -11.61 -11.30 -32.38
C ILE A 177 -12.25 -12.51 -33.07
N LEU A 178 -12.34 -12.47 -34.40
CA LEU A 178 -12.95 -13.53 -35.21
C LEU A 178 -12.14 -14.84 -35.20
N ASP A 179 -10.81 -14.73 -35.13
CA ASP A 179 -9.88 -15.86 -35.12
C ASP A 179 -9.73 -16.41 -33.69
N PRO A 180 -10.18 -17.65 -33.41
CA PRO A 180 -10.16 -18.21 -32.06
C PRO A 180 -8.75 -18.35 -31.50
N ASP A 181 -7.75 -18.60 -32.36
CA ASP A 181 -6.37 -18.78 -31.94
C ASP A 181 -5.77 -17.43 -31.52
N LEU A 182 -6.06 -16.36 -32.27
CA LEU A 182 -5.66 -15.00 -31.87
C LEU A 182 -6.40 -14.53 -30.62
N ALA A 183 -7.66 -14.96 -30.44
CA ALA A 183 -8.42 -14.67 -29.23
C ALA A 183 -7.77 -15.32 -28.00
N GLU A 184 -7.40 -16.60 -28.08
CA GLU A 184 -6.67 -17.32 -27.01
C GLU A 184 -5.35 -16.59 -26.67
N ILE A 185 -4.53 -16.28 -27.69
CA ILE A 185 -3.25 -15.58 -27.47
C ILE A 185 -3.44 -14.21 -26.81
N VAL A 186 -4.41 -13.41 -27.26
CA VAL A 186 -4.59 -12.03 -26.77
C VAL A 186 -5.29 -11.99 -25.41
N ILE A 187 -6.22 -12.91 -25.14
CA ILE A 187 -7.02 -12.93 -23.91
C ILE A 187 -6.23 -13.61 -22.79
N ASP A 188 -5.73 -14.83 -23.03
CA ASP A 188 -5.10 -15.67 -22.01
C ASP A 188 -3.58 -15.46 -21.94
N GLY A 189 -2.96 -14.95 -23.02
CA GLY A 189 -1.51 -14.75 -23.09
C GLY A 189 -0.97 -13.58 -22.26
N ASN A 190 0.15 -13.83 -21.58
CA ASN A 190 0.94 -12.78 -20.93
C ASN A 190 1.86 -12.07 -21.95
N LEU A 191 1.25 -11.24 -22.80
CA LEU A 191 1.95 -10.50 -23.86
C LEU A 191 2.56 -9.20 -23.33
N ALA A 192 3.85 -8.98 -23.61
CA ALA A 192 4.57 -7.74 -23.38
C ALA A 192 4.95 -7.10 -24.72
N ILE A 193 4.35 -5.96 -25.06
CA ILE A 193 4.66 -5.27 -26.32
C ILE A 193 5.95 -4.45 -26.17
N PHE A 194 6.91 -4.66 -27.06
CA PHE A 194 8.16 -3.89 -27.13
C PHE A 194 8.36 -3.31 -28.53
N SER A 195 8.42 -1.98 -28.67
CA SER A 195 8.64 -1.36 -29.98
C SER A 195 10.13 -1.38 -30.36
N LEU A 196 10.47 -1.82 -31.57
CA LEU A 196 11.85 -1.94 -32.08
C LEU A 196 12.65 -0.62 -32.06
N GLY A 197 11.98 0.53 -32.18
CA GLY A 197 12.60 1.85 -32.08
C GLY A 197 12.94 2.33 -30.64
N SER A 198 12.62 1.52 -29.61
CA SER A 198 12.87 1.88 -28.21
C SER A 198 14.34 1.73 -27.83
N ALA A 199 14.76 2.38 -26.74
CA ALA A 199 16.13 2.24 -26.24
C ALA A 199 16.45 0.81 -25.79
N ILE A 200 17.65 0.29 -26.11
CA ILE A 200 18.09 -1.07 -25.78
C ILE A 200 17.98 -1.37 -24.27
N ASN A 201 18.33 -0.41 -23.41
CA ASN A 201 18.24 -0.57 -21.95
C ASN A 201 16.81 -0.81 -21.47
N ALA A 202 15.79 -0.40 -22.24
CA ALA A 202 14.39 -0.68 -21.91
C ALA A 202 14.06 -2.17 -22.11
N PHE A 203 14.71 -2.84 -23.07
CA PHE A 203 14.57 -4.28 -23.28
C PHE A 203 15.21 -5.07 -22.14
N GLU A 204 16.41 -4.66 -21.70
CA GLU A 204 17.10 -5.27 -20.55
C GLU A 204 16.21 -5.19 -19.28
N ARG A 205 15.63 -4.01 -18.99
CA ARG A 205 14.68 -3.82 -17.88
C ARG A 205 13.39 -4.64 -18.03
N LEU A 206 12.92 -4.84 -19.26
CA LEU A 206 11.75 -5.67 -19.53
C LEU A 206 12.03 -7.13 -19.20
N LEU A 207 13.19 -7.65 -19.61
CA LEU A 207 13.62 -9.01 -19.25
C LEU A 207 13.73 -9.16 -17.72
N GLU A 208 14.40 -8.22 -17.03
CA GLU A 208 14.51 -8.24 -15.56
C GLU A 208 13.12 -8.30 -14.89
N LYS A 209 12.18 -7.46 -15.34
CA LYS A 209 10.81 -7.43 -14.82
C LYS A 209 10.06 -8.75 -15.05
N LEU A 210 10.28 -9.41 -16.18
CA LEU A 210 9.61 -10.66 -16.53
C LEU A 210 10.26 -11.89 -15.90
N THR A 211 11.54 -11.81 -15.53
CA THR A 211 12.26 -12.87 -14.81
C THR A 211 11.97 -12.89 -13.30
N TRP A 212 11.54 -11.77 -12.71
CA TRP A 212 11.20 -11.73 -11.29
C TRP A 212 9.80 -12.33 -11.06
N PRO A 213 9.63 -13.32 -10.16
CA PRO A 213 8.31 -13.90 -9.88
C PRO A 213 7.33 -12.81 -9.42
N LYS A 214 6.20 -12.65 -10.13
CA LYS A 214 5.15 -11.67 -9.78
C LYS A 214 4.65 -11.82 -8.34
N GLU A 215 4.64 -13.04 -7.80
CA GLU A 215 4.25 -13.35 -6.42
C GLU A 215 5.18 -12.75 -5.36
N ASN A 216 6.47 -12.60 -5.66
CA ASN A 216 7.42 -11.99 -4.71
C ASN A 216 7.26 -10.46 -4.67
N LEU A 217 6.95 -9.83 -5.82
CA LEU A 217 6.72 -8.38 -5.92
C LEU A 217 5.45 -7.93 -5.18
N SER A 218 4.37 -8.70 -5.26
CA SER A 218 3.12 -8.38 -4.55
C SER A 218 3.27 -8.51 -3.03
N MET A 219 3.93 -9.57 -2.56
CA MET A 219 4.23 -9.76 -1.14
C MET A 219 5.13 -8.65 -0.59
N GLU A 220 6.21 -8.30 -1.29
CA GLU A 220 7.13 -7.24 -0.86
C GLU A 220 6.46 -5.86 -0.84
N THR A 221 5.64 -5.55 -1.85
CA THR A 221 4.91 -4.28 -1.91
C THR A 221 3.90 -4.16 -0.76
N LEU A 222 3.19 -5.24 -0.46
CA LEU A 222 2.19 -5.27 0.61
C LEU A 222 2.85 -5.26 2.00
N GLU A 223 3.99 -5.94 2.18
CA GLU A 223 4.79 -5.87 3.39
C GLU A 223 5.30 -4.44 3.64
N LEU A 224 5.81 -3.77 2.60
CA LEU A 224 6.22 -2.37 2.68
C LEU A 224 5.04 -1.45 3.05
N ALA A 225 3.85 -1.70 2.49
CA ALA A 225 2.64 -0.97 2.83
C ALA A 225 2.29 -1.14 4.32
N TRP A 226 2.29 -2.37 4.82
CA TRP A 226 2.04 -2.65 6.23
C TRP A 226 3.10 -2.07 7.16
N LYS A 227 4.38 -2.10 6.77
CA LYS A 227 5.47 -1.47 7.53
C LYS A 227 5.27 0.04 7.65
N THR A 228 4.86 0.69 6.55
CA THR A 228 4.57 2.13 6.53
C THR A 228 3.35 2.46 7.39
N PHE A 229 2.29 1.65 7.29
CA PHE A 229 1.13 1.73 8.19
C PHE A 229 1.55 1.61 9.66
N ALA A 230 2.30 0.57 10.00
CA ALA A 230 2.71 0.28 11.37
C ALA A 230 3.61 1.38 11.95
N MET A 231 4.49 1.95 11.12
CA MET A 231 5.30 3.10 11.48
C MET A 231 4.43 4.31 11.84
N TYR A 232 3.45 4.66 11.01
CA TYR A 232 2.55 5.79 11.30
C TYR A 232 1.62 5.53 12.48
N ASP A 233 1.07 4.33 12.63
CA ASP A 233 0.22 3.98 13.76
C ASP A 233 0.99 3.97 15.09
N ALA A 234 2.20 3.40 15.12
CA ALA A 234 3.04 3.39 16.32
C ALA A 234 3.45 4.81 16.75
N ASN A 235 3.81 5.68 15.78
CA ASN A 235 4.11 7.07 16.07
C ASN A 235 2.86 7.85 16.52
N ALA A 236 1.69 7.57 15.93
CA ALA A 236 0.42 8.13 16.37
C ALA A 236 0.12 7.75 17.83
N ASN A 237 0.24 6.47 18.19
CA ASN A 237 0.02 5.98 19.56
C ASN A 237 0.96 6.66 20.56
N ARG A 238 2.24 6.83 20.21
CA ARG A 238 3.21 7.54 21.06
C ARG A 238 2.79 8.99 21.31
N GLN A 239 2.40 9.72 20.26
CA GLN A 239 1.98 11.11 20.36
C GLN A 239 0.66 11.25 21.12
N GLN A 240 -0.28 10.32 20.91
CA GLN A 240 -1.54 10.25 21.64
C GLN A 240 -1.31 10.13 23.14
N GLN A 241 -0.42 9.21 23.55
CA GLN A 241 -0.08 9.03 24.95
C GLN A 241 0.57 10.28 25.53
N SER A 242 1.55 10.87 24.85
CA SER A 242 2.20 12.10 25.33
C SER A 242 1.19 13.25 25.53
N TYR A 243 0.28 13.42 24.58
CA TYR A 243 -0.76 14.45 24.65
C TYR A 243 -1.77 14.18 25.77
N GLY A 244 -2.25 12.93 25.87
CA GLY A 244 -3.18 12.51 26.90
C GLY A 244 -2.63 12.64 28.32
N HIS A 245 -1.37 12.27 28.56
CA HIS A 245 -0.72 12.45 29.86
C HIS A 245 -0.60 13.92 30.24
N SER A 246 -0.25 14.79 29.28
CA SER A 246 -0.11 16.24 29.57
C SER A 246 -1.44 16.86 30.02
N GLN A 247 -2.53 16.54 29.33
CA GLN A 247 -3.87 17.01 29.69
C GLN A 247 -4.34 16.45 31.04
N PHE A 248 -4.12 15.15 31.27
CA PHE A 248 -4.47 14.52 32.54
C PHE A 248 -3.72 15.17 33.72
N TRP A 249 -2.41 15.39 33.59
CA TRP A 249 -1.62 16.00 34.65
C TRP A 249 -1.96 17.47 34.88
N ALA A 250 -2.27 18.24 33.84
CA ALA A 250 -2.73 19.62 34.00
C ALA A 250 -4.03 19.71 34.83
N LEU A 251 -5.02 18.87 34.52
CA LEU A 251 -6.28 18.79 35.27
C LEU A 251 -6.07 18.27 36.70
N ALA A 252 -5.28 17.20 36.86
CA ALA A 252 -4.99 16.61 38.16
C ALA A 252 -4.27 17.60 39.10
N LEU A 253 -3.29 18.35 38.57
CA LEU A 253 -2.60 19.40 39.32
C LEU A 253 -3.54 20.56 39.67
N GLY A 254 -4.48 20.93 38.80
CA GLY A 254 -5.49 21.95 39.11
C GLY A 254 -6.35 21.57 40.32
N ILE A 255 -6.90 20.35 40.31
CA ILE A 255 -7.69 19.82 41.45
C ILE A 255 -6.82 19.70 42.70
N PHE A 256 -5.59 19.20 42.58
CA PHE A 256 -4.66 19.07 43.68
C PHE A 256 -4.26 20.42 44.28
N GLY A 257 -4.05 21.45 43.45
CA GLY A 257 -3.78 22.81 43.88
C GLY A 257 -4.91 23.37 44.74
N THR A 258 -6.16 23.22 44.30
CA THR A 258 -7.33 23.61 45.10
C THR A 258 -7.35 22.86 46.43
N LEU A 259 -7.12 21.54 46.43
CA LEU A 259 -7.06 20.75 47.65
C LEU A 259 -6.00 21.27 48.64
N LEU A 260 -4.79 21.57 48.18
CA LEU A 260 -3.71 22.07 49.02
C LEU A 260 -4.04 23.43 49.65
N VAL A 261 -4.62 24.36 48.87
CA VAL A 261 -5.03 25.67 49.36
C VAL A 261 -6.09 25.53 50.45
N LEU A 262 -7.03 24.60 50.30
CA LEU A 262 -8.06 24.34 51.30
C LEU A 262 -7.51 23.69 52.56
N ILE A 263 -6.57 22.74 52.44
CA ILE A 263 -5.87 22.15 53.59
C ILE A 263 -5.11 23.22 54.36
N GLN A 264 -4.40 24.13 53.67
CA GLN A 264 -3.69 25.23 54.30
C GLN A 264 -4.66 26.11 55.11
N LYS A 265 -5.77 26.54 54.49
CA LYS A 265 -6.81 27.35 55.17
C LYS A 265 -7.42 26.61 56.37
N GLN A 266 -7.67 25.31 56.26
CA GLN A 266 -8.21 24.52 57.37
C GLN A 266 -7.23 24.44 58.55
N LEU A 267 -5.93 24.28 58.28
CA LEU A 267 -4.88 24.27 59.31
C LEU A 267 -4.76 25.63 60.01
N GLU A 268 -4.84 26.73 59.24
CA GLU A 268 -4.86 28.10 59.76
C GLU A 268 -6.07 28.33 60.68
N LEU A 269 -7.27 27.96 60.24
CA LEU A 269 -8.51 28.08 61.02
C LEU A 269 -8.52 27.21 62.29
N SER A 270 -7.86 26.05 62.26
CA SER A 270 -7.82 25.12 63.39
C SER A 270 -6.84 25.55 64.51
N GLY A 271 -6.19 26.71 64.37
CA GLY A 271 -5.16 27.19 65.31
C GLY A 271 -3.90 26.32 65.34
N ARG A 272 -3.80 25.35 64.42
CA ARG A 272 -2.61 24.52 64.16
C ARG A 272 -1.78 25.12 63.02
N ALA A 273 -1.92 26.42 62.77
CA ALA A 273 -0.96 27.15 61.97
C ALA A 273 0.41 26.88 62.60
N PHE A 274 1.21 26.07 61.90
CA PHE A 274 2.51 25.70 62.39
C PHE A 274 3.40 26.95 62.35
N ASP A 275 3.44 27.70 63.44
CA ASP A 275 4.19 28.94 63.55
C ASP A 275 5.67 28.67 63.15
N GLN A 276 6.06 29.17 61.97
CA GLN A 276 7.35 28.93 61.30
C GLN A 276 7.86 27.48 61.18
N SER A 277 7.01 26.45 61.14
CA SER A 277 7.54 25.11 60.90
C SER A 277 8.03 24.94 59.46
N PHE A 278 9.02 24.07 59.27
CA PHE A 278 9.46 23.62 57.95
C PHE A 278 8.30 23.13 57.07
N ALA A 279 7.27 22.50 57.66
CA ALA A 279 6.13 21.96 56.92
C ALA A 279 5.23 23.04 56.29
N ASP A 280 5.01 24.17 56.97
CA ASP A 280 4.20 25.28 56.43
C ASP A 280 4.93 25.98 55.26
N ASN A 281 6.25 26.18 55.39
CA ASN A 281 7.07 26.69 54.30
C ASN A 281 7.03 25.75 53.09
N VAL A 282 7.20 24.44 53.30
CA VAL A 282 7.09 23.44 52.22
C VAL A 282 5.71 23.50 51.55
N LEU A 283 4.62 23.57 52.31
CA LEU A 283 3.27 23.65 51.75
C LEU A 283 3.08 24.91 50.88
N LYS A 284 3.53 26.08 51.34
CA LYS A 284 3.51 27.33 50.58
C LYS A 284 4.30 27.23 49.27
N PHE A 285 5.50 26.63 49.31
CA PHE A 285 6.29 26.40 48.11
C PHE A 285 5.57 25.47 47.12
N VAL A 286 4.97 24.38 47.60
CA VAL A 286 4.22 23.45 46.74
C VAL A 286 3.02 24.14 46.10
N ILE A 287 2.24 24.92 46.85
CA ILE A 287 1.08 25.67 46.33
C ILE A 287 1.51 26.65 45.22
N LEU A 288 2.66 27.32 45.36
CA LEU A 288 3.19 28.21 44.34
C LEU A 288 3.72 27.45 43.10
N LEU A 289 4.27 26.25 43.30
CA LEU A 289 4.78 25.41 42.21
C LEU A 289 3.68 24.80 41.36
N VAL A 290 2.49 24.54 41.90
CA VAL A 290 1.36 23.96 41.15
C VAL A 290 0.97 24.78 39.92
N PRO A 291 0.60 26.07 40.02
CA PRO A 291 0.22 26.87 38.85
C PRO A 291 1.40 27.03 37.87
N ILE A 292 2.63 27.18 38.35
CA ILE A 292 3.83 27.23 37.49
C ILE A 292 3.97 25.93 36.68
N SER A 293 3.74 24.78 37.32
CA SER A 293 3.80 23.47 36.67
C SER A 293 2.69 23.29 35.65
N ILE A 294 1.46 23.75 35.95
CA ILE A 294 0.34 23.74 35.00
C ILE A 294 0.68 24.58 33.78
N THR A 295 1.13 25.83 33.96
CA THR A 295 1.54 26.71 32.85
C THR A 295 2.66 26.08 32.02
N PHE A 296 3.67 25.49 32.66
CA PHE A 296 4.74 24.80 31.97
C PHE A 296 4.26 23.60 31.15
N ILE A 297 3.39 22.75 31.71
CA ILE A 297 2.84 21.56 31.03
C ILE A 297 2.00 21.99 29.81
N VAL A 298 1.14 22.99 29.98
CA VAL A 298 0.30 23.51 28.89
C VAL A 298 1.17 24.13 27.79
N ALA A 299 2.14 24.98 28.16
CA ALA A 299 3.06 25.60 27.21
C ALA A 299 3.91 24.56 26.47
N ALA A 300 4.41 23.53 27.16
CA ALA A 300 5.15 22.43 26.55
C ALA A 300 4.27 21.62 25.59
N SER A 301 3.06 21.24 26.02
CA SER A 301 2.09 20.51 25.19
C SER A 301 1.78 21.27 23.90
N ASN A 302 1.57 22.59 24.00
CA ASN A 302 1.34 23.47 22.86
C ASN A 302 2.58 23.63 22.00
N ARG A 303 3.78 23.79 22.57
CA ARG A 303 5.01 23.95 21.78
C ARG A 303 5.34 22.71 20.96
N PHE A 304 5.09 21.51 21.50
CA PHE A 304 5.44 20.26 20.83
C PHE A 304 4.36 19.75 19.87
N ASN A 305 3.16 20.36 19.86
CA ASN A 305 2.05 20.03 18.97
C ASN A 305 1.72 18.53 18.91
N ALA A 306 1.83 17.82 20.03
CA ALA A 306 1.61 16.37 20.09
C ALA A 306 0.20 15.97 19.62
N GLY A 307 -0.81 16.80 19.92
CA GLY A 307 -2.19 16.59 19.47
C GLY A 307 -2.34 16.55 17.94
N THR A 308 -1.90 17.61 17.25
CA THR A 308 -1.96 17.69 15.78
C THR A 308 -1.16 16.57 15.12
N LYS A 309 0.03 16.27 15.63
CA LYS A 309 0.90 15.20 15.11
C LYS A 309 0.26 13.82 15.23
N TRP A 310 -0.37 13.52 16.37
CA TRP A 310 -1.09 12.27 16.58
C TRP A 310 -2.21 12.10 15.56
N ILE A 311 -3.08 13.10 15.42
CA ILE A 311 -4.25 13.05 14.55
C ILE A 311 -3.83 12.83 13.09
N LEU A 312 -2.86 13.62 12.61
CA LEU A 312 -2.38 13.53 11.23
C LEU A 312 -1.68 12.18 10.95
N SER A 313 -0.86 11.70 11.89
CA SER A 313 -0.21 10.39 11.74
C SER A 313 -1.23 9.25 11.70
N ARG A 314 -2.28 9.33 12.54
CA ARG A 314 -3.38 8.37 12.51
C ARG A 314 -4.16 8.43 11.20
N ALA A 315 -4.45 9.63 10.70
CA ALA A 315 -5.12 9.81 9.40
C ALA A 315 -4.31 9.19 8.25
N GLY A 316 -2.99 9.39 8.25
CA GLY A 316 -2.09 8.76 7.29
C GLY A 316 -2.09 7.24 7.39
N ALA A 317 -2.02 6.69 8.61
CA ALA A 317 -2.10 5.26 8.85
C ALA A 317 -3.43 4.67 8.32
N GLU A 318 -4.58 5.22 8.73
CA GLU A 318 -5.88 4.71 8.27
C GLU A 318 -6.08 4.85 6.75
N SER A 319 -5.50 5.88 6.12
CA SER A 319 -5.50 6.01 4.66
C SER A 319 -4.68 4.92 3.98
N ILE A 320 -3.53 4.54 4.53
CA ILE A 320 -2.73 3.41 4.01
C ILE A 320 -3.48 2.09 4.23
N LYS A 321 -4.08 1.89 5.41
CA LYS A 321 -4.85 0.69 5.74
C LYS A 321 -6.01 0.47 4.75
N LYS A 322 -6.72 1.55 4.41
CA LYS A 322 -7.74 1.55 3.36
C LYS A 322 -7.21 1.04 2.02
N GLU A 323 -6.08 1.56 1.55
CA GLU A 323 -5.49 1.14 0.27
C GLU A 323 -4.97 -0.32 0.32
N ILE A 324 -4.46 -0.77 1.47
CA ILE A 324 -4.08 -2.18 1.69
C ILE A 324 -5.29 -3.10 1.49
N TYR A 325 -6.43 -2.81 2.12
CA TYR A 325 -7.61 -3.67 1.99
C TYR A 325 -8.23 -3.61 0.58
N ARG A 326 -8.22 -2.45 -0.09
CA ARG A 326 -8.63 -2.32 -1.49
C ARG A 326 -7.73 -3.12 -2.45
N TYR A 327 -6.42 -3.07 -2.24
CA TYR A 327 -5.44 -3.86 -2.98
C TYR A 327 -5.67 -5.35 -2.77
N ARG A 328 -5.80 -5.79 -1.51
CA ARG A 328 -6.01 -7.19 -1.15
C ARG A 328 -7.33 -7.76 -1.66
N ALA A 329 -8.38 -6.94 -1.73
CA ALA A 329 -9.66 -7.35 -2.29
C ALA A 329 -9.71 -7.23 -3.83
N GLN A 330 -8.65 -6.70 -4.47
CA GLN A 330 -8.57 -6.43 -5.91
C GLN A 330 -9.76 -5.60 -6.40
N ALA A 331 -10.08 -4.54 -5.67
CA ALA A 331 -11.27 -3.73 -5.92
C ALA A 331 -10.93 -2.31 -6.38
N GLU A 332 -11.88 -1.66 -7.04
CA GLU A 332 -11.81 -0.31 -7.59
C GLU A 332 -10.59 -0.13 -8.52
N ILE A 333 -9.64 0.74 -8.16
CA ILE A 333 -8.44 1.00 -8.96
C ILE A 333 -7.51 -0.22 -9.04
N TYR A 334 -7.71 -1.22 -8.19
CA TYR A 334 -6.94 -2.47 -8.14
C TYR A 334 -7.65 -3.64 -8.83
N SER A 335 -8.85 -3.44 -9.37
CA SER A 335 -9.53 -4.47 -10.15
C SER A 335 -8.77 -4.79 -11.44
N ASP A 336 -9.10 -5.92 -12.07
CA ASP A 336 -8.50 -6.31 -13.35
C ASP A 336 -8.75 -5.26 -14.44
N SER A 337 -9.95 -4.66 -14.45
CA SER A 337 -10.30 -3.57 -15.37
C SER A 337 -9.49 -2.30 -15.09
N GLY A 338 -9.25 -1.98 -13.81
CA GLY A 338 -8.44 -0.84 -13.43
C GLY A 338 -6.96 -1.02 -13.81
N THR A 339 -6.43 -2.23 -13.82
CA THR A 339 -4.97 -2.48 -13.86
C THR A 339 -4.41 -2.83 -15.23
N GLN A 340 -5.15 -2.48 -16.28
CA GLN A 340 -4.79 -2.74 -17.68
C GLN A 340 -3.47 -2.06 -18.10
N ASP A 341 -3.30 -0.77 -17.77
CA ASP A 341 -2.10 0.01 -18.16
C ASP A 341 -0.98 -0.03 -17.12
N VAL A 342 -1.35 -0.15 -15.84
CA VAL A 342 -0.45 0.00 -14.69
C VAL A 342 -0.73 -1.12 -13.70
N SER A 343 0.32 -1.83 -13.30
CA SER A 343 0.21 -2.94 -12.35
C SER A 343 -0.33 -2.49 -10.99
N ARG A 344 -1.00 -3.41 -10.29
CA ARG A 344 -1.58 -3.20 -8.96
C ARG A 344 -0.53 -2.69 -7.96
N GLU A 345 0.66 -3.29 -8.00
CA GLU A 345 1.79 -2.98 -7.14
C GLU A 345 2.22 -1.53 -7.32
N LEU A 346 2.38 -1.09 -8.58
CA LEU A 346 2.80 0.27 -8.89
C LEU A 346 1.73 1.29 -8.47
N LYS A 347 0.45 0.95 -8.60
CA LYS A 347 -0.64 1.80 -8.09
C LYS A 347 -0.61 1.91 -6.57
N LEU A 348 -0.41 0.80 -5.85
CA LEU A 348 -0.31 0.79 -4.39
C LEU A 348 0.87 1.64 -3.92
N THR A 349 2.05 1.45 -4.51
CA THR A 349 3.24 2.25 -4.21
C THR A 349 2.99 3.74 -4.44
N ARG A 350 2.39 4.14 -5.57
CA ARG A 350 2.04 5.56 -5.84
C ARG A 350 1.04 6.14 -4.83
N LYS A 351 0.07 5.35 -4.39
CA LYS A 351 -0.89 5.77 -3.35
C LYS A 351 -0.20 5.98 -2.01
N ILE A 352 0.64 5.03 -1.58
CA ILE A 352 1.42 5.13 -0.34
C ILE A 352 2.36 6.34 -0.40
N GLU A 353 3.05 6.56 -1.53
CA GLU A 353 3.92 7.72 -1.75
C GLU A 353 3.12 9.03 -1.64
N THR A 354 1.96 9.10 -2.29
CA THR A 354 1.07 10.29 -2.22
C THR A 354 0.64 10.58 -0.78
N ILE A 355 0.23 9.55 -0.03
CA ILE A 355 -0.19 9.68 1.37
C ILE A 355 0.99 10.14 2.23
N SER A 356 2.15 9.50 2.07
CA SER A 356 3.36 9.78 2.83
C SER A 356 3.87 11.21 2.56
N SER A 357 3.92 11.61 1.29
CA SER A 357 4.31 12.97 0.89
C SER A 357 3.36 14.02 1.47
N LYS A 358 2.04 13.81 1.38
CA LYS A 358 1.05 14.72 1.99
C LYS A 358 1.25 14.83 3.49
N LEU A 359 1.52 13.71 4.18
CA LEU A 359 1.78 13.71 5.62
C LEU A 359 3.07 14.47 5.97
N MET A 360 4.15 14.31 5.19
CA MET A 360 5.42 15.00 5.42
C MET A 360 5.36 16.50 5.12
N GLN A 361 4.34 16.98 4.40
CA GLN A 361 4.09 18.41 4.21
C GLN A 361 3.37 19.06 5.41
N THR A 362 3.14 18.32 6.49
CA THR A 362 2.46 18.80 7.71
C THR A 362 3.39 18.92 8.91
N GLU A 363 2.84 19.34 10.06
CA GLU A 363 3.56 19.42 11.34
C GLU A 363 4.17 18.09 11.81
N VAL A 364 3.74 16.94 11.27
CA VAL A 364 4.33 15.62 11.58
C VAL A 364 5.84 15.60 11.30
N ASN A 365 6.27 16.27 10.22
CA ASN A 365 7.67 16.35 9.80
C ASN A 365 8.55 17.20 10.75
N THR A 366 7.96 17.89 11.73
CA THR A 366 8.73 18.59 12.78
C THR A 366 9.18 17.65 13.90
N SER A 367 8.96 16.34 13.78
CA SER A 367 9.36 15.34 14.77
C SER A 367 9.96 14.10 14.13
N ALA A 368 10.91 13.47 14.83
CA ALA A 368 11.48 12.22 14.38
C ALA A 368 10.42 11.11 14.35
N ILE A 369 10.22 10.54 13.17
CA ILE A 369 9.43 9.33 12.93
C ILE A 369 10.30 8.14 13.30
N ARG A 370 9.86 7.37 14.30
CA ARG A 370 10.58 6.16 14.73
C ARG A 370 10.14 4.98 13.88
N ASP A 371 11.11 4.17 13.46
CA ASP A 371 10.82 2.92 12.77
C ASP A 371 10.02 1.95 13.65
N TYR A 372 9.18 1.16 13.01
CA TYR A 372 8.46 0.07 13.65
C TYR A 372 9.25 -1.24 13.52
N THR A 373 9.47 -1.93 14.63
CA THR A 373 10.26 -3.17 14.73
C THR A 373 9.45 -4.40 15.14
N GLY A 374 8.13 -4.26 15.23
CA GLY A 374 7.24 -5.36 15.61
C GLY A 374 6.84 -6.26 14.43
N PRO A 375 5.96 -7.26 14.66
CA PRO A 375 5.46 -8.13 13.61
C PRO A 375 4.60 -7.36 12.60
N ILE A 376 4.59 -7.86 11.36
CA ILE A 376 3.75 -7.39 10.25
C ILE A 376 2.73 -8.50 9.94
N PRO A 377 1.41 -8.19 9.87
CA PRO A 377 0.78 -6.92 10.22
C PRO A 377 0.89 -6.63 11.74
N PRO A 378 0.90 -5.34 12.14
CA PRO A 378 0.96 -4.97 13.56
C PRO A 378 -0.29 -5.45 14.30
N LYS A 379 -0.18 -5.58 15.63
CA LYS A 379 -1.32 -5.95 16.49
C LYS A 379 -2.49 -4.98 16.27
N TYR A 380 -3.68 -5.51 16.00
CA TYR A 380 -4.90 -4.75 15.63
C TYR A 380 -4.85 -4.07 14.23
N GLY A 381 -3.79 -4.31 13.44
CA GLY A 381 -3.71 -3.92 12.04
C GLY A 381 -4.60 -4.78 11.15
N ALA A 382 -4.55 -6.10 11.32
CA ALA A 382 -5.44 -7.06 10.68
C ALA A 382 -6.28 -7.81 11.72
N ALA A 383 -7.38 -8.43 11.28
CA ALA A 383 -8.23 -9.25 12.14
C ALA A 383 -7.46 -10.47 12.69
N GLU A 384 -7.92 -11.01 13.81
CA GLU A 384 -7.30 -12.20 14.40
C GLU A 384 -7.33 -13.38 13.42
N GLY A 385 -6.16 -13.97 13.15
CA GLY A 385 -6.00 -15.05 12.17
C GLY A 385 -5.80 -14.59 10.72
N ASP A 386 -5.77 -13.28 10.45
CA ASP A 386 -5.40 -12.75 9.15
C ASP A 386 -3.89 -12.50 9.06
N ASN A 387 -3.22 -13.08 8.07
CA ASN A 387 -1.80 -12.85 7.83
C ASN A 387 -1.51 -11.49 7.19
N GLY A 388 -2.54 -10.76 6.76
CA GLY A 388 -2.41 -9.43 6.17
C GLY A 388 -1.86 -9.41 4.73
N LEU A 389 -1.40 -10.54 4.20
CA LEU A 389 -0.69 -10.60 2.91
C LEU A 389 -1.49 -11.28 1.80
N ASP A 390 -2.44 -12.15 2.17
CA ASP A 390 -3.23 -12.88 1.17
C ASP A 390 -4.25 -11.99 0.45
N TYR A 391 -4.58 -12.41 -0.77
CA TYR A 391 -5.79 -11.99 -1.46
C TYR A 391 -7.04 -12.28 -0.62
N LEU A 392 -7.97 -11.33 -0.60
CA LEU A 392 -9.24 -11.42 0.07
C LEU A 392 -10.35 -11.59 -0.95
N SER A 393 -10.90 -12.81 -1.04
CA SER A 393 -12.17 -13.02 -1.72
C SER A 393 -13.29 -12.21 -1.04
N PRO A 394 -14.41 -11.90 -1.72
CA PRO A 394 -15.50 -11.11 -1.13
C PRO A 394 -16.00 -11.65 0.22
N ASP A 395 -16.13 -12.97 0.37
CA ASP A 395 -16.53 -13.61 1.63
C ASP A 395 -15.50 -13.42 2.74
N ARG A 396 -14.22 -13.59 2.41
CA ARG A 396 -13.12 -13.43 3.35
C ARG A 396 -12.95 -11.97 3.75
N TYR A 397 -13.16 -11.04 2.83
CA TYR A 397 -13.23 -9.61 3.09
C TYR A 397 -14.38 -9.25 4.04
N LEU A 398 -15.58 -9.78 3.80
CA LEU A 398 -16.75 -9.52 4.65
C LEU A 398 -16.51 -9.97 6.10
N LYS A 399 -15.88 -11.14 6.29
CA LYS A 399 -15.57 -11.67 7.62
C LYS A 399 -14.40 -10.94 8.31
N LEU A 400 -13.27 -10.78 7.61
CA LEU A 400 -12.02 -10.30 8.20
C LEU A 400 -11.94 -8.77 8.27
N ARG A 401 -12.69 -8.03 7.44
CA ARG A 401 -12.65 -6.56 7.42
C ARG A 401 -13.97 -5.95 7.85
N LEU A 402 -15.07 -6.24 7.17
CA LEU A 402 -16.35 -5.58 7.46
C LEU A 402 -16.89 -5.99 8.83
N GLN A 403 -17.02 -7.29 9.10
CA GLN A 403 -17.62 -7.81 10.34
C GLN A 403 -16.74 -7.54 11.56
N ASP A 404 -15.41 -7.61 11.42
CA ASP A 404 -14.46 -7.21 12.45
C ASP A 404 -14.70 -5.74 12.88
N GLN A 405 -14.76 -4.82 11.92
CA GLN A 405 -14.97 -3.40 12.19
C GLN A 405 -16.37 -3.11 12.74
N LEU A 406 -17.41 -3.78 12.22
CA LEU A 406 -18.76 -3.67 12.76
C LEU A 406 -18.82 -4.10 14.24
N THR A 407 -18.13 -5.19 14.58
CA THR A 407 -18.05 -5.69 15.96
C THR A 407 -17.28 -4.72 16.86
N TYR A 408 -16.17 -4.17 16.35
CA TYR A 408 -15.41 -3.13 17.04
C TYR A 408 -16.27 -1.91 17.37
N TYR A 409 -16.95 -1.32 16.38
CA TYR A 409 -17.77 -0.13 16.59
C TYR A 409 -18.92 -0.38 17.57
N ARG A 410 -19.64 -1.51 17.44
CA ARG A 410 -20.74 -1.88 18.37
C ARG A 410 -20.27 -2.08 19.80
N ARG A 411 -19.12 -2.72 20.01
CA ARG A 411 -18.56 -2.87 21.36
C ARG A 411 -18.14 -1.52 21.91
N LYS A 412 -17.51 -0.70 21.07
CA LYS A 412 -16.97 0.59 21.47
C LYS A 412 -18.06 1.60 21.84
N THR A 413 -19.22 1.56 21.17
CA THR A 413 -20.36 2.42 21.51
C THR A 413 -20.92 2.08 22.89
N ALA A 414 -21.08 0.80 23.23
CA ALA A 414 -21.53 0.39 24.56
C ALA A 414 -20.55 0.81 25.69
N ASP A 415 -19.24 0.70 25.42
CA ASP A 415 -18.20 1.16 26.34
C ASP A 415 -18.24 2.69 26.54
N LEU A 416 -18.37 3.45 25.45
CA LEU A 416 -18.44 4.93 25.48
C LEU A 416 -19.70 5.41 26.19
N GLU A 417 -20.85 4.78 25.95
CA GLU A 417 -22.11 5.09 26.62
C GLU A 417 -21.99 4.86 28.13
N SER A 418 -21.41 3.74 28.54
CA SER A 418 -21.17 3.41 29.95
C SER A 418 -20.19 4.39 30.62
N GLN A 419 -19.19 4.86 29.86
CA GLN A 419 -18.24 5.87 30.33
C GLN A 419 -18.91 7.23 30.51
N LEU A 420 -19.72 7.65 29.53
CA LEU A 420 -20.44 8.93 29.54
C LEU A 420 -21.36 9.04 30.74
N HIS A 421 -22.25 8.05 30.93
CA HIS A 421 -23.19 8.03 32.05
C HIS A 421 -22.47 8.03 33.39
N ARG A 422 -21.39 7.24 33.53
CA ARG A 422 -20.61 7.20 34.77
C ARG A 422 -20.01 8.55 35.10
N LEU A 423 -19.40 9.23 34.13
CA LEU A 423 -18.81 10.56 34.35
C LEU A 423 -19.89 11.60 34.67
N GLN A 424 -21.02 11.59 33.96
CA GLN A 424 -22.15 12.49 34.24
C GLN A 424 -22.70 12.31 35.66
N TRP A 425 -22.91 11.07 36.10
CA TRP A 425 -23.33 10.79 37.47
C TRP A 425 -22.32 11.28 38.51
N ILE A 426 -21.01 11.10 38.27
CA ILE A 426 -19.98 11.62 39.17
C ILE A 426 -20.02 13.16 39.22
N ILE A 427 -20.21 13.83 38.07
CA ILE A 427 -20.33 15.30 38.00
C ILE A 427 -21.55 15.77 38.81
N TYR A 428 -22.71 15.13 38.65
CA TYR A 428 -23.92 15.47 39.40
C TYR A 428 -23.76 15.22 40.90
N LEU A 429 -23.14 14.10 41.28
CA LEU A 429 -22.85 13.81 42.69
C LEU A 429 -21.87 14.81 43.30
N ALA A 430 -20.83 15.22 42.56
CA ALA A 430 -19.90 16.25 43.01
C ALA A 430 -20.61 17.60 43.21
N GLY A 431 -21.47 18.01 42.26
CA GLY A 431 -22.29 19.21 42.40
C GLY A 431 -23.26 19.15 43.59
N ALA A 432 -23.95 18.02 43.77
CA ALA A 432 -24.86 17.81 44.90
C ALA A 432 -24.14 17.79 46.25
N ALA A 433 -22.94 17.22 46.31
CA ALA A 433 -22.09 17.24 47.51
C ALA A 433 -21.74 18.68 47.91
N GLY A 434 -21.47 19.57 46.95
CA GLY A 434 -21.26 20.99 47.22
C GLY A 434 -22.45 21.64 47.94
N THR A 435 -23.67 21.37 47.49
CA THR A 435 -24.90 21.85 48.14
C THR A 435 -25.09 21.26 49.54
N LEU A 436 -24.76 19.98 49.74
CA LEU A 436 -24.83 19.34 51.05
C LEU A 436 -23.83 19.94 52.04
N LEU A 437 -22.62 20.28 51.58
CA LEU A 437 -21.59 20.91 52.43
C LEU A 437 -22.02 22.27 52.97
N VAL A 438 -22.83 23.04 52.23
CA VAL A 438 -23.45 24.28 52.72
C VAL A 438 -24.34 23.98 53.93
N ALA A 439 -25.20 22.96 53.84
CA ALA A 439 -26.12 22.60 54.91
C ALA A 439 -25.41 22.05 56.17
N LEU A 440 -24.20 21.52 56.01
CA LEU A 440 -23.37 20.97 57.09
C LEU A 440 -22.35 21.98 57.66
N GLU A 441 -22.43 23.26 57.26
CA GLU A 441 -21.52 24.33 57.69
C GLU A 441 -20.04 24.08 57.31
N PHE A 442 -19.77 23.20 56.33
CA PHE A 442 -18.41 22.94 55.80
C PHE A 442 -18.09 23.81 54.58
N GLU A 443 -18.35 25.12 54.69
CA GLU A 443 -18.28 26.07 53.56
C GLU A 443 -16.92 26.07 52.84
N LEU A 444 -15.83 25.84 53.57
CA LEU A 444 -14.48 25.81 53.03
C LEU A 444 -14.31 24.76 51.91
N TRP A 445 -14.98 23.61 52.02
CA TRP A 445 -14.78 22.47 51.12
C TRP A 445 -15.63 22.53 49.85
N ILE A 446 -16.58 23.46 49.76
CA ILE A 446 -17.43 23.65 48.57
C ILE A 446 -16.57 23.89 47.33
N ALA A 447 -15.52 24.72 47.45
CA ALA A 447 -14.62 25.02 46.35
C ALA A 447 -13.98 23.76 45.74
N LEU A 448 -13.66 22.74 46.56
CA LEU A 448 -13.11 21.48 46.06
C LEU A 448 -14.13 20.73 45.21
N THR A 449 -15.36 20.60 45.69
CA THR A 449 -16.43 19.91 44.96
C THR A 449 -16.75 20.60 43.64
N THR A 450 -16.75 21.93 43.62
CA THR A 450 -16.91 22.72 42.38
C THR A 450 -15.73 22.50 41.43
N THR A 451 -14.48 22.59 41.89
CA THR A 451 -13.31 22.34 41.03
C THR A 451 -13.31 20.93 40.45
N VAL A 452 -13.68 19.91 41.24
CA VAL A 452 -13.79 18.53 40.74
C VAL A 452 -14.88 18.42 39.67
N ALA A 453 -16.08 18.97 39.93
CA ALA A 453 -17.18 18.96 38.95
C ALA A 453 -16.80 19.68 37.65
N THR A 454 -16.20 20.88 37.74
CA THR A 454 -15.68 21.62 36.58
C THR A 454 -14.60 20.84 35.85
N GLY A 455 -13.59 20.30 36.56
CA GLY A 455 -12.50 19.56 35.94
C GLY A 455 -12.98 18.30 35.21
N LEU A 456 -13.92 17.56 35.78
CA LEU A 456 -14.56 16.41 35.13
C LEU A 456 -15.42 16.83 33.92
N THR A 457 -16.10 17.97 34.00
CA THR A 457 -16.90 18.51 32.89
C THR A 457 -15.98 18.91 31.73
N THR A 458 -14.89 19.63 32.00
CA THR A 458 -13.86 19.98 31.02
C THR A 458 -13.24 18.72 30.40
N PHE A 459 -12.95 17.70 31.20
CA PHE A 459 -12.44 16.42 30.70
C PHE A 459 -13.44 15.71 29.77
N LEU A 460 -14.73 15.72 30.10
CA LEU A 460 -15.79 15.12 29.29
C LEU A 460 -15.96 15.85 27.96
N GLN A 461 -16.01 17.19 27.98
CA GLN A 461 -16.07 18.04 26.79
C GLN A 461 -14.85 17.79 25.89
N TYR A 462 -13.67 17.76 26.47
CA TYR A 462 -12.43 17.51 25.75
C TYR A 462 -12.38 16.13 25.07
N GLN A 463 -12.88 15.08 25.74
CA GLN A 463 -12.91 13.75 25.15
C GLN A 463 -13.92 13.61 24.01
N LYS A 464 -14.89 14.54 23.87
CA LYS A 464 -15.93 14.52 22.84
C LYS A 464 -16.65 13.17 22.78
N VAL A 465 -16.95 12.60 23.96
CA VAL A 465 -17.49 11.22 24.08
C VAL A 465 -18.83 11.07 23.37
N GLU A 466 -19.69 12.08 23.47
CA GLU A 466 -21.02 12.09 22.82
C GLU A 466 -20.93 12.16 21.30
N GLU A 467 -20.09 13.05 20.75
CA GLU A 467 -19.82 13.15 19.31
C GLU A 467 -19.27 11.81 18.77
N LYS A 468 -18.30 11.20 19.46
CA LYS A 468 -17.75 9.88 19.10
C LYS A 468 -18.79 8.79 19.14
N LEU A 469 -19.64 8.76 20.17
CA LEU A 469 -20.71 7.79 20.31
C LEU A 469 -21.70 7.87 19.14
N MET A 470 -22.17 9.07 18.81
CA MET A 470 -23.07 9.29 17.67
C MET A 470 -22.45 8.81 16.36
N ARG A 471 -21.17 9.15 16.13
CA ARG A 471 -20.44 8.75 14.92
C ARG A 471 -20.29 7.24 14.81
N TYR A 472 -19.86 6.57 15.87
CA TYR A 472 -19.67 5.13 15.84
C TYR A 472 -20.99 4.38 15.64
N ASN A 473 -22.10 4.90 16.17
CA ASN A 473 -23.43 4.36 15.88
C ASN A 473 -23.82 4.54 14.40
N GLN A 474 -23.54 5.70 13.80
CA GLN A 474 -23.77 5.96 12.38
C GLN A 474 -22.93 5.03 11.50
N THR A 475 -21.61 4.96 11.74
CA THR A 475 -20.69 4.08 11.01
C THR A 475 -21.08 2.60 11.14
N ALA A 476 -21.46 2.14 12.33
CA ALA A 476 -21.94 0.77 12.53
C ALA A 476 -23.23 0.50 11.75
N THR A 477 -24.14 1.46 11.67
CA THR A 477 -25.38 1.36 10.90
C THR A 477 -25.08 1.29 9.40
N ASP A 478 -24.20 2.16 8.91
CA ASP A 478 -23.81 2.20 7.50
C ASP A 478 -23.07 0.92 7.06
N LEU A 479 -22.16 0.41 7.89
CA LEU A 479 -21.50 -0.89 7.64
C LEU A 479 -22.49 -2.05 7.63
N MET A 480 -23.48 -2.04 8.54
CA MET A 480 -24.54 -3.04 8.55
C MET A 480 -25.43 -2.94 7.31
N ASN A 481 -25.71 -1.74 6.80
CA ASN A 481 -26.44 -1.55 5.56
C ASN A 481 -25.68 -2.10 4.35
N VAL A 482 -24.36 -1.88 4.28
CA VAL A 482 -23.50 -2.48 3.24
C VAL A 482 -23.51 -4.01 3.34
N GLN A 483 -23.41 -4.57 4.54
CA GLN A 483 -23.49 -6.02 4.77
C GLN A 483 -24.83 -6.59 4.32
N ASN A 484 -25.93 -5.97 4.72
CA ASN A 484 -27.27 -6.43 4.39
C ASN A 484 -27.54 -6.37 2.88
N TRP A 485 -27.09 -5.30 2.22
CA TRP A 485 -27.16 -5.18 0.76
C TRP A 485 -26.39 -6.32 0.08
N TRP A 486 -25.16 -6.60 0.50
CA TRP A 486 -24.35 -7.67 -0.08
C TRP A 486 -24.97 -9.06 0.09
N LEU A 487 -25.48 -9.36 1.30
CA LEU A 487 -26.11 -10.64 1.61
C LEU A 487 -27.45 -10.83 0.87
N ALA A 488 -28.09 -9.75 0.41
CA ALA A 488 -29.31 -9.80 -0.37
C ALA A 488 -29.09 -10.09 -1.87
N LEU A 489 -27.85 -9.94 -2.36
CA LEU A 489 -27.49 -10.26 -3.75
C LEU A 489 -27.50 -11.78 -4.00
N SER A 490 -27.87 -12.17 -5.21
CA SER A 490 -27.70 -13.54 -5.69
C SER A 490 -26.22 -13.89 -5.91
N ALA A 491 -25.88 -15.18 -6.01
CA ALA A 491 -24.50 -15.62 -6.24
C ALA A 491 -23.91 -15.07 -7.55
N GLU A 492 -24.73 -14.91 -8.60
CA GLU A 492 -24.30 -14.29 -9.87
C GLU A 492 -23.99 -12.80 -9.70
N GLU A 493 -24.83 -12.07 -8.96
CA GLU A 493 -24.60 -10.66 -8.65
C GLU A 493 -23.40 -10.45 -7.73
N GLN A 494 -23.14 -11.37 -6.80
CA GLN A 494 -21.95 -11.33 -5.93
C GLN A 494 -20.66 -11.61 -6.71
N ALA A 495 -20.72 -12.37 -7.80
CA ALA A 495 -19.59 -12.59 -8.69
C ALA A 495 -19.30 -11.41 -9.62
N ASN A 496 -20.24 -10.45 -9.76
CA ASN A 496 -20.05 -9.27 -10.60
C ASN A 496 -18.95 -8.35 -10.02
N PRO A 497 -17.87 -8.05 -10.77
CA PRO A 497 -16.81 -7.15 -10.34
C PRO A 497 -17.30 -5.77 -9.88
N ASP A 498 -18.33 -5.20 -10.51
CA ASP A 498 -18.86 -3.89 -10.13
C ASP A 498 -19.48 -3.90 -8.72
N ASN A 499 -20.10 -5.01 -8.34
CA ASN A 499 -20.67 -5.17 -7.01
C ASN A 499 -19.57 -5.41 -5.97
N ILE A 500 -18.49 -6.11 -6.32
CA ILE A 500 -17.31 -6.29 -5.46
C ILE A 500 -16.64 -4.93 -5.20
N ASP A 501 -16.45 -4.14 -6.27
CA ASP A 501 -15.94 -2.77 -6.18
C ASP A 501 -16.80 -1.90 -5.28
N LYS A 502 -18.13 -2.00 -5.40
CA LYS A 502 -19.06 -1.28 -4.55
C LYS A 502 -19.00 -1.75 -3.09
N LEU A 503 -18.94 -3.06 -2.82
CA LEU A 503 -18.81 -3.61 -1.47
C LEU A 503 -17.58 -3.04 -0.76
N VAL A 504 -16.42 -3.21 -1.39
CA VAL A 504 -15.13 -2.80 -0.81
C VAL A 504 -15.04 -1.28 -0.75
N GLY A 505 -15.45 -0.61 -1.82
CA GLY A 505 -15.43 0.84 -1.94
C GLY A 505 -16.28 1.55 -0.91
N GLN A 506 -17.54 1.11 -0.73
CA GLN A 506 -18.44 1.66 0.29
C GLN A 506 -17.93 1.36 1.70
N THR A 507 -17.53 0.12 1.98
CA THR A 507 -16.99 -0.27 3.30
C THR A 507 -15.79 0.60 3.70
N GLU A 508 -14.78 0.70 2.84
CA GLU A 508 -13.57 1.47 3.14
C GLU A 508 -13.81 2.98 3.11
N THR A 509 -14.80 3.46 2.36
CA THR A 509 -15.18 4.88 2.40
C THR A 509 -15.93 5.22 3.68
N THR A 510 -16.83 4.37 4.17
CA THR A 510 -17.54 4.55 5.44
C THR A 510 -16.59 4.54 6.63
N ILE A 511 -15.60 3.63 6.66
CA ILE A 511 -14.58 3.60 7.72
C ILE A 511 -13.68 4.84 7.62
N HIS A 512 -13.27 5.22 6.42
CA HIS A 512 -12.37 6.36 6.22
C HIS A 512 -13.03 7.72 6.45
N SER A 513 -14.30 7.89 6.08
CA SER A 513 -15.03 9.15 6.27
C SER A 513 -15.26 9.45 7.75
N GLU A 514 -15.50 8.43 8.58
CA GLU A 514 -15.53 8.56 10.04
C GLU A 514 -14.21 9.15 10.55
N HIS A 515 -13.10 8.52 10.17
CA HIS A 515 -11.77 8.99 10.56
C HIS A 515 -11.44 10.39 10.04
N ALA A 516 -11.74 10.71 8.77
CA ALA A 516 -11.46 12.00 8.18
C ALA A 516 -12.27 13.13 8.84
N THR A 517 -13.55 12.88 9.12
CA THR A 517 -14.40 13.86 9.81
C THR A 517 -13.95 14.04 11.26
N TRP A 518 -13.47 12.98 11.92
CA TRP A 518 -12.90 13.07 13.27
C TRP A 518 -11.60 13.87 13.30
N VAL A 519 -10.75 13.69 12.30
CA VAL A 519 -9.50 14.46 12.13
C VAL A 519 -9.79 15.95 12.05
N GLN A 520 -10.77 16.34 11.23
CA GLN A 520 -11.13 17.75 11.03
C GLN A 520 -11.67 18.38 12.31
N GLU A 521 -12.64 17.76 12.97
CA GLU A 521 -13.17 18.29 14.23
C GLU A 521 -12.14 18.37 15.35
N MET A 522 -11.21 17.42 15.41
CA MET A 522 -10.12 17.47 16.38
C MET A 522 -9.11 18.56 16.05
N GLN A 523 -8.84 18.83 14.78
CA GLN A 523 -8.02 19.97 14.37
C GLN A 523 -8.70 21.30 14.73
N ASP A 524 -10.00 21.43 14.47
CA ASP A 524 -10.79 22.61 14.82
C ASP A 524 -10.82 22.83 16.34
N ALA A 525 -11.09 21.78 17.12
CA ALA A 525 -11.07 21.86 18.58
C ALA A 525 -9.68 22.22 19.14
N LEU A 526 -8.60 21.71 18.53
CA LEU A 526 -7.23 22.10 18.89
C LEU A 526 -6.95 23.57 18.56
N ALA A 527 -7.46 24.06 17.42
CA ALA A 527 -7.30 25.46 17.02
C ALA A 527 -8.09 26.40 17.94
N GLU A 528 -9.31 26.03 18.32
CA GLU A 528 -10.15 26.78 19.25
C GLU A 528 -9.52 26.86 20.65
N MET A 529 -9.06 25.73 21.20
CA MET A 529 -8.34 25.71 22.49
C MET A 529 -7.08 26.60 22.47
N ARG A 530 -6.34 26.65 21.35
CA ARG A 530 -5.19 27.57 21.19
C ARG A 530 -5.64 29.03 21.19
N ALA A 531 -6.73 29.35 20.49
CA ALA A 531 -7.24 30.70 20.36
C ALA A 531 -7.74 31.27 21.70
N GLU A 532 -8.45 30.46 22.49
CA GLU A 532 -8.91 30.85 23.84
C GLU A 532 -7.73 31.14 24.79
N GLN A 533 -6.69 30.31 24.76
CA GLN A 533 -5.52 30.51 25.63
C GLN A 533 -4.69 31.75 25.25
N THR A 534 -4.56 32.07 23.96
CA THR A 534 -3.89 33.31 23.53
C THR A 534 -4.65 34.58 23.94
N LYS A 535 -5.99 34.51 24.08
CA LYS A 535 -6.80 35.61 24.59
C LYS A 535 -6.53 35.83 26.08
N ASP A 536 -6.51 34.77 26.89
CA ASP A 536 -6.20 34.85 28.33
C ASP A 536 -4.78 35.39 28.63
N GLU A 537 -3.78 35.03 27.81
CA GLU A 537 -2.43 35.63 27.90
C GLU A 537 -2.43 37.12 27.55
N SER A 538 -3.22 37.54 26.55
CA SER A 538 -3.32 38.95 26.14
C SER A 538 -4.02 39.81 27.19
N ASP A 539 -5.11 39.32 27.80
CA ASP A 539 -5.86 40.04 28.83
C ASP A 539 -5.09 40.12 30.15
N SER A 540 -4.40 39.05 30.57
CA SER A 540 -3.54 39.08 31.76
C SER A 540 -2.31 40.01 31.60
N SER A 541 -1.75 40.11 30.39
CA SER A 541 -0.64 41.03 30.10
C SER A 541 -1.08 42.51 30.07
N THR A 542 -2.34 42.77 29.71
CA THR A 542 -2.92 44.11 29.65
C THR A 542 -3.21 44.63 31.07
N ASP A 543 -3.70 43.75 31.96
CA ASP A 543 -3.98 44.11 33.36
C ASP A 543 -2.68 44.43 34.14
N HIS A 544 -1.58 43.70 33.90
CA HIS A 544 -0.28 44.04 34.49
C HIS A 544 0.31 45.37 33.99
N ARG A 545 -0.01 45.80 32.77
CA ARG A 545 0.38 47.14 32.28
C ARG A 545 -0.42 48.27 32.93
N VAL A 546 -1.68 48.03 33.30
CA VAL A 546 -2.50 49.04 34.02
C VAL A 546 -2.00 49.24 35.46
N PHE A 547 -1.48 48.20 36.13
CA PHE A 547 -0.87 48.33 37.46
C PHE A 547 0.52 48.98 37.45
N ALA A 548 1.28 48.90 36.35
CA ALA A 548 2.61 49.51 36.25
C ALA A 548 2.59 51.04 35.99
N VAL A 549 1.43 51.62 35.62
CA VAL A 549 1.29 53.07 35.34
C VAL A 549 0.77 53.85 36.57
N LYS A 550 0.57 53.18 37.73
CA LYS A 550 0.11 53.80 38.99
C LYS A 550 1.12 53.74 40.13
N ARG A 551 2.42 53.88 39.85
CA ARG A 551 3.45 54.19 40.85
C ARG A 551 4.22 55.44 40.51
#